data_AF-S4PAW8-F1
#
_entry.id   AF-S4PAW8-F1
#
_cell.length_a   1.000
_cell.length_b   1.000
_cell.length_c   1.000
_cell.angle_alpha   90.00
_cell.angle_beta   90.00
_cell.angle_gamma   90.00
#
_symmetry.space_group_name_H-M   'P 1'
#
loop_
_entity.id
_entity.type
_entity.pdbx_description
1 polymer ?
#
loop_
_entity_poly.entity_id
_entity_poly.type
_entity_poly.pdbx_seq_one_letter_code
_entity_poly.pdbx_strand_id
1 'polypeptide(L)' 'MARGQQKLQSQAKAAEKISKLKKQQGHSATDQKKAAQKALVHVCAICKAQMPDPKTYKQHFENKHPKNDLPEDLKTI' A
#
# COMPACT_ATOMS: atom_id res chain seq x y z
N MET A 1 -23.09 45.26 -0.57
CA MET A 1 -22.31 44.13 0.02
C MET A 1 -22.35 42.83 -0.81
N ALA A 2 -22.58 42.86 -2.14
CA ALA A 2 -22.68 41.64 -2.96
C ALA A 2 -21.33 41.11 -3.51
N ARG A 3 -20.33 41.98 -3.72
CA ARG A 3 -19.00 41.59 -4.26
C ARG A 3 -18.17 40.75 -3.29
N GLY A 4 -18.33 40.96 -1.97
CA GLY A 4 -17.60 40.21 -0.95
C GLY A 4 -18.01 38.74 -0.91
N GLN A 5 -19.32 38.47 -1.01
CA GLN A 5 -19.86 37.11 -1.01
C GLN A 5 -19.45 36.33 -2.26
N GLN A 6 -19.45 36.98 -3.42
CA GLN A 6 -18.94 36.41 -4.65
C GLN A 6 -17.45 36.03 -4.53
N LYS A 7 -16.62 36.90 -3.93
CA LYS A 7 -15.19 36.62 -3.69
C LYS A 7 -14.97 35.43 -2.75
N LEU A 8 -15.75 35.33 -1.68
CA LEU A 8 -15.68 34.21 -0.72
C LEU A 8 -16.07 32.88 -1.39
N GLN A 9 -17.13 32.89 -2.20
CA GLN A 9 -17.57 31.70 -2.92
C GLN A 9 -16.53 31.24 -3.96
N SER A 10 -15.89 32.19 -4.66
CA SER A 10 -14.82 31.89 -5.62
C SER A 10 -13.59 31.26 -4.95
N GLN A 11 -13.18 31.80 -3.80
CA GLN A 11 -12.05 31.27 -3.03
C GLN A 11 -12.33 29.87 -2.48
N ALA A 12 -13.55 29.63 -1.97
CA ALA A 12 -13.97 28.30 -1.51
C ALA A 12 -13.93 27.26 -2.63
N LYS A 13 -14.49 27.59 -3.81
CA LYS A 13 -14.47 26.70 -4.99
C LYS A 13 -13.05 26.42 -5.48
N ALA A 14 -12.14 27.40 -5.43
CA ALA A 14 -10.75 27.22 -5.81
C ALA A 14 -10.00 26.32 -4.81
N ALA A 15 -10.18 26.54 -3.50
CA ALA A 15 -9.60 25.71 -2.44
C ALA A 15 -10.08 24.26 -2.51
N GLU A 16 -11.38 24.04 -2.79
CA GLU A 16 -11.93 22.70 -3.01
C GLU A 16 -11.32 22.01 -4.23
N LYS A 17 -11.15 22.72 -5.36
CA LYS A 17 -10.51 22.16 -6.56
C LYS A 17 -9.06 21.74 -6.29
N ILE A 18 -8.28 22.60 -5.62
CA ILE A 18 -6.90 22.28 -5.25
C ILE A 18 -6.86 21.07 -4.30
N SER A 19 -7.77 20.99 -3.34
CA SER A 19 -7.84 19.87 -2.39
C SER A 19 -8.22 18.55 -3.09
N LYS A 20 -9.14 18.59 -4.06
CA LYS A 20 -9.50 17.42 -4.88
C LYS A 20 -8.35 16.96 -5.77
N LEU A 21 -7.65 17.90 -6.41
CA LEU A 21 -6.47 17.61 -7.23
C LEU A 21 -5.34 16.99 -6.40
N LYS A 22 -5.06 17.54 -5.20
CA LYS A 22 -4.05 16.97 -4.28
C LYS A 22 -4.38 15.54 -3.85
N LYS A 23 -5.66 15.25 -3.56
CA LYS A 23 -6.11 13.88 -3.23
C LYS A 23 -5.97 12.91 -4.40
N GLN A 24 -6.18 13.38 -5.62
CA GLN A 24 -6.01 12.57 -6.84
C GLN A 24 -4.54 12.32 -7.18
N GLN A 25 -3.65 13.27 -6.88
CA GLN A 25 -2.22 13.18 -7.21
C GLN A 25 -1.48 12.06 -6.44
N GLY A 26 -1.96 11.63 -5.27
CA GLY A 26 -1.35 10.58 -4.44
C GLY A 26 -1.95 9.18 -4.59
N HIS A 27 -2.98 9.01 -5.44
CA HIS A 27 -3.68 7.75 -5.63
C HIS A 27 -3.65 7.29 -7.09
N SER A 28 -2.54 7.51 -7.79
CA SER A 28 -2.39 6.94 -9.11
C SER A 28 -2.35 5.41 -8.99
N ALA A 29 -3.11 4.71 -9.84
CA ALA A 29 -3.12 3.24 -9.85
C ALA A 29 -1.70 2.66 -10.06
N THR A 30 -0.82 3.42 -10.68
CA THR A 30 0.60 3.07 -10.89
C THR A 30 1.38 3.12 -9.57
N ASP A 31 1.17 4.13 -8.73
CA ASP A 31 1.86 4.28 -7.46
C ASP A 31 1.38 3.26 -6.44
N GLN A 32 0.08 2.96 -6.42
CA GLN A 32 -0.47 1.88 -5.59
C GLN A 32 0.09 0.51 -6.00
N LYS A 33 0.18 0.24 -7.30
CA LYS A 33 0.81 -1.01 -7.81
C LYS A 33 2.29 -1.11 -7.43
N LYS A 34 3.05 0.00 -7.53
CA LYS A 34 4.45 0.04 -7.11
C LYS A 34 4.61 -0.17 -5.60
N ALA A 35 3.75 0.42 -4.79
CA ALA A 35 3.74 0.22 -3.34
C ALA A 35 3.42 -1.24 -2.98
N ALA A 36 2.45 -1.85 -3.66
CA ALA A 36 2.11 -3.26 -3.46
C ALA A 36 3.24 -4.21 -3.86
N GLN A 37 3.95 -3.94 -4.97
CA GLN A 37 5.13 -4.72 -5.36
C GLN A 37 6.28 -4.56 -4.35
N LYS A 38 6.50 -3.35 -3.83
CA LYS A 38 7.48 -3.12 -2.75
C LYS A 38 7.11 -3.83 -1.45
N ALA A 39 5.82 -4.06 -1.21
CA ALA A 39 5.37 -4.77 -0.03
C ALA A 39 5.68 -6.28 -0.10
N LEU A 40 5.87 -6.87 -1.29
CA LEU A 40 6.20 -8.29 -1.47
C LEU A 40 7.69 -8.56 -1.24
N VAL A 41 8.12 -8.49 0.02
CA VAL A 41 9.55 -8.57 0.40
C VAL A 41 10.01 -10.02 0.63
N HIS A 42 9.12 -10.92 1.05
CA HIS A 42 9.51 -12.27 1.45
C HIS A 42 9.25 -13.27 0.33
N VAL A 43 10.25 -14.08 -0.01
CA VAL A 43 10.14 -15.11 -1.05
C VAL A 43 10.29 -16.48 -0.41
N CYS A 44 9.34 -17.38 -0.68
CA CYS A 44 9.43 -18.76 -0.22
C CYS A 44 10.58 -19.50 -0.92
N ALA A 45 11.48 -20.10 -0.13
CA ALA A 45 12.61 -20.87 -0.66
C ALA A 45 12.20 -22.10 -1.48
N ILE A 46 11.01 -22.68 -1.23
CA ILE A 46 10.58 -23.93 -1.84
C ILE A 46 9.77 -23.67 -3.12
N CYS A 47 8.69 -22.89 -3.02
CA CYS A 47 7.78 -22.66 -4.14
C CYS A 47 7.90 -21.27 -4.78
N LYS A 48 8.81 -20.42 -4.31
CA LYS A 48 9.04 -19.05 -4.81
C LYS A 48 7.82 -18.13 -4.73
N ALA A 49 6.82 -18.48 -3.92
CA ALA A 49 5.69 -17.59 -3.63
C ALA A 49 6.19 -16.34 -2.90
N GLN A 50 5.71 -15.17 -3.32
CA GLN A 50 6.04 -13.89 -2.70
C GLN A 50 4.97 -13.54 -1.66
N MET A 51 5.41 -13.20 -0.46
CA MET A 51 4.56 -12.87 0.69
C MET A 51 4.89 -11.47 1.21
N PRO A 52 3.88 -10.67 1.56
CA PRO A 52 4.11 -9.29 1.94
C PRO A 52 4.67 -9.12 3.35
N ASP A 53 4.47 -10.11 4.22
CA ASP A 53 4.85 -10.04 5.61
C ASP A 53 5.38 -11.39 6.13
N PRO A 54 6.24 -11.37 7.16
CA PRO A 54 6.83 -12.59 7.72
C PRO A 54 5.82 -13.53 8.36
N LYS A 55 4.73 -13.00 8.93
CA LYS A 55 3.71 -13.81 9.61
C LYS A 55 2.95 -14.66 8.60
N THR A 56 2.55 -14.08 7.48
CA THR A 56 1.91 -14.82 6.39
C THR A 56 2.90 -15.77 5.71
N TYR A 57 4.21 -15.43 5.67
CA TYR A 57 5.23 -16.35 5.18
C TYR A 57 5.40 -17.57 6.10
N LYS A 58 5.42 -17.39 7.43
CA LYS A 58 5.43 -18.49 8.41
C LYS A 58 4.21 -19.39 8.27
N GLN A 59 3.01 -18.80 8.22
CA GLN A 59 1.77 -19.55 8.04
C GLN A 59 1.73 -20.29 6.69
N HIS A 60 2.29 -19.71 5.63
CA HIS A 60 2.46 -20.39 4.34
C HIS A 60 3.36 -21.62 4.49
N PHE A 61 4.50 -21.49 5.18
CA PHE A 61 5.47 -22.56 5.34
C PHE A 61 4.91 -23.73 6.15
N GLU A 62 4.27 -23.46 7.28
CA GLU A 62 3.67 -24.48 8.16
C GLU A 62 2.55 -25.27 7.45
N ASN A 63 1.72 -24.61 6.63
CA ASN A 63 0.59 -25.26 5.96
C ASN A 63 0.94 -25.94 4.64
N LYS A 64 1.89 -25.40 3.88
CA LYS A 64 2.22 -25.88 2.51
C LYS A 64 3.51 -26.69 2.45
N HIS A 65 4.42 -26.49 3.39
CA HIS A 65 5.71 -27.20 3.46
C HIS A 65 5.90 -27.92 4.80
N PRO A 66 4.94 -28.77 5.25
CA PRO A 66 4.96 -29.38 6.59
C PRO A 66 6.11 -30.37 6.82
N LYS A 67 6.86 -30.73 5.77
CA LYS A 67 8.01 -31.65 5.84
C LYS A 67 9.36 -30.93 5.90
N ASN A 68 9.37 -29.61 5.73
CA ASN A 68 10.59 -28.82 5.67
C ASN A 68 10.70 -27.98 6.94
N ASP A 69 11.90 -27.93 7.51
CA ASP A 69 12.17 -27.06 8.65
C ASP A 69 12.00 -25.58 8.25
N LEU A 70 11.40 -24.80 9.16
CA LEU A 70 11.26 -23.36 8.98
C LEU A 70 12.65 -22.76 8.71
N PRO A 71 12.81 -21.91 7.67
CA PRO A 71 14.06 -21.21 7.43
C PRO A 71 14.40 -20.33 8.63
N GLU A 72 15.68 -20.22 8.98
CA GLU A 72 16.16 -19.45 10.14
C GLU A 72 15.73 -17.98 10.10
N ASP A 73 15.64 -17.39 8.91
CA ASP A 73 15.12 -16.04 8.69
C ASP A 73 13.67 -15.83 9.17
N LEU A 74 12.88 -16.91 9.32
CA LEU A 74 11.51 -16.90 9.84
C LEU A 74 11.41 -17.30 11.32
N LYS A 75 12.47 -17.86 11.92
CA LYS A 75 12.45 -18.30 13.32
C LYS A 75 12.66 -17.15 14.30
N THR A 76 13.26 -16.05 13.86
CA THR A 76 13.63 -14.89 14.69
C THR A 76 12.65 -13.70 14.57
N ILE A 77 11.54 -13.86 13.85
CA ILE A 77 10.48 -12.85 13.70
C ILE A 77 9.27 -13.26 14.54
#